data_AF-A0A932ZSI7-F1
#
_entry.id   AF-A0A932ZSI7-F1
#
_cell.length_a   1.000
_cell.length_b   1.000
_cell.length_c   1.000
_cell.angle_alpha   90.00
_cell.angle_beta   90.00
_cell.angle_gamma   90.00
#
_symmetry.space_group_name_H-M   'P 1'
#
loop_
_entity.id
_entity.type
_entity.pdbx_description
1 polymer ?
#
loop_
_entity_poly.entity_id
_entity_poly.type
_entity_poly.pdbx_seq_one_letter_code
_entity_poly.pdbx_strand_id
1 'polypeptide(L)'
;MKRLSQSDLARMAGVSRQAVSLWLRGTEGKGANDPVEVRSSHLVALARAAGVSVDDLVDDLPLLGDPETRADVETEMLWDRLYPGLIAFAAALAGREPAAVARLVQVRGMYGAAAVLGESIWNGFDGYKRFLPPVRRRECQRLWDLRQSPPRN
;
A
#
# COMPACT_ATOMS: atom_id res chain seq x y z
N MET A 1 -8.38 2.78 7.18
CA MET A 1 -7.22 2.64 8.09
C MET A 1 -7.07 3.91 8.91
N LYS A 2 -6.83 3.80 10.23
CA LYS A 2 -6.49 4.96 11.07
C LYS A 2 -5.21 5.60 10.52
N ARG A 3 -5.21 6.92 10.29
CA ARG A 3 -3.95 7.66 10.10
C ARG A 3 -3.12 7.46 11.38
N LEU A 4 -2.00 6.74 11.27
CA LEU A 4 -1.07 6.58 12.39
C LEU A 4 -0.48 7.95 12.70
N SER A 5 -0.90 8.53 13.82
CA SER A 5 -0.30 9.77 14.31
C SER A 5 1.08 9.48 14.93
N GLN A 6 1.92 10.50 15.10
CA GLN A 6 3.16 10.38 15.88
C GLN A 6 2.91 9.83 17.28
N SER A 7 1.74 10.11 17.86
CA SER A 7 1.32 9.57 19.16
C SER A 7 1.02 8.07 19.12
N ASP A 8 0.51 7.57 18.00
CA ASP A 8 0.28 6.13 17.83
C ASP A 8 1.61 5.40 17.66
N LEU A 9 2.52 5.94 16.84
CA LEU A 9 3.88 5.41 16.70
C LEU A 9 4.64 5.39 18.03
N ALA A 10 4.53 6.46 18.82
CA ALA A 10 5.13 6.54 20.14
C ALA A 10 4.60 5.45 21.08
N ARG A 11 3.27 5.23 21.07
CA ARG A 11 2.62 4.18 21.85
C ARG A 11 3.05 2.78 21.41
N MET A 12 3.16 2.55 20.10
CA MET A 12 3.58 1.27 19.51
C MET A 12 5.04 0.94 19.82
N ALA A 13 5.92 1.94 19.73
CA ALA A 13 7.35 1.79 19.99
C ALA A 13 7.73 1.83 21.49
N GLY A 14 6.79 2.22 22.37
CA GLY A 14 7.04 2.41 23.80
C GLY A 14 7.96 3.61 24.12
N VAL A 15 7.92 4.65 23.28
CA VAL A 15 8.78 5.85 23.42
C VAL A 15 7.96 7.13 23.53
N SER A 16 8.62 8.27 23.76
CA SER A 16 7.96 9.57 23.78
C SER A 16 7.62 10.07 22.35
N ARG A 17 6.58 10.90 22.22
CA ARG A 17 6.25 11.57 20.94
C ARG A 17 7.41 12.42 20.41
N GLN A 18 8.20 13.00 21.32
CA GLN A 18 9.38 13.78 20.96
C GLN A 18 10.47 12.90 20.32
N ALA A 19 10.70 11.69 20.84
CA ALA A 19 11.63 10.73 20.23
C ALA A 19 11.20 10.36 18.80
N VAL A 20 9.92 10.08 18.58
CA VAL A 20 9.37 9.83 17.23
C VAL A 20 9.53 11.06 16.33
N SER A 21 9.30 12.27 16.83
CA SER A 21 9.52 13.48 16.05
C SER A 21 10.98 13.70 15.68
N LEU A 22 11.93 13.25 16.51
CA LEU A 22 13.35 13.29 16.19
C LEU A 22 13.71 12.25 15.13
N TRP A 23 13.17 11.02 15.22
CA TRP A 23 13.35 9.99 14.19
C TRP A 23 12.95 10.48 12.79
N LEU A 24 11.79 11.15 12.69
CA LEU A 24 11.26 11.65 11.42
C LEU A 24 11.96 12.93 10.90
N ARG A 25 12.58 13.73 11.78
CA ARG A 25 13.32 14.93 11.37
C ARG A 25 14.74 14.60 10.92
N GLY A 26 15.35 13.58 11.52
CA GLY A 26 16.67 13.08 11.11
C GLY A 26 16.71 12.60 9.65
N THR A 27 15.55 12.25 9.08
CA THR A 27 15.40 11.83 7.67
C THR A 27 15.16 12.98 6.68
N GLU A 28 14.81 14.19 7.14
CA GLU A 28 14.35 15.30 6.26
C GLU A 28 15.36 16.44 6.07
N GLY A 29 16.55 16.41 6.68
CA GLY A 29 17.47 17.55 6.70
C GLY A 29 18.90 17.24 6.24
N LYS A 30 19.35 17.90 5.17
CA LYS A 30 20.78 18.15 4.90
C LYS A 30 21.41 18.85 6.11
N GLY A 31 22.05 18.08 6.99
CA GLY A 31 22.67 18.59 8.21
C GLY A 31 22.82 17.50 9.26
N ALA A 32 23.54 16.44 8.92
CA ALA A 32 23.94 15.40 9.86
C ALA A 32 24.82 16.03 10.95
N ASN A 33 24.28 16.23 12.15
CA ASN A 33 25.11 16.46 13.33
C ASN A 33 24.62 15.73 14.58
N ASP A 34 23.62 14.85 14.47
CA ASP A 34 23.44 13.79 15.47
C ASP A 34 22.62 12.64 14.86
N PRO A 35 23.18 11.43 14.70
CA PRO A 35 22.38 10.27 14.32
C PRO A 35 21.41 10.00 15.46
N VAL A 36 20.10 10.14 15.20
CA VAL A 36 19.09 9.79 16.18
C VAL A 36 19.12 8.27 16.35
N GLU A 37 19.64 7.81 17.50
CA GLU A 37 19.83 6.38 17.77
C GLU A 37 18.46 5.68 17.93
N VAL A 38 18.04 4.94 16.91
CA VAL A 38 16.89 4.03 16.99
C VAL A 38 17.38 2.68 17.50
N ARG A 39 17.12 2.37 18.77
CA ARG A 39 17.46 1.06 19.35
C ARG A 39 16.66 -0.07 18.69
N SER A 40 17.28 -1.24 18.54
CA SER A 40 16.64 -2.45 18.00
C SER A 40 15.36 -2.85 18.76
N SER A 41 15.29 -2.56 20.06
CA SER A 41 14.09 -2.80 20.86
C SER A 41 12.87 -2.00 20.40
N HIS A 42 13.07 -0.78 19.88
CA HIS A 42 11.99 0.04 19.34
C HIS A 42 11.48 -0.50 18.00
N LEU A 43 12.39 -0.99 17.15
CA LEU A 43 12.06 -1.61 15.86
C LEU A 43 11.25 -2.90 16.08
N VAL A 44 11.67 -3.74 17.02
CA VAL A 44 10.93 -4.96 17.41
C VAL A 44 9.52 -4.62 17.93
N ALA A 45 9.41 -3.59 18.76
CA ALA A 45 8.11 -3.15 19.29
C ALA A 45 7.17 -2.63 18.18
N LEU A 46 7.71 -1.82 17.25
CA LEU A 46 6.97 -1.33 16.08
C LEU A 46 6.54 -2.47 15.16
N ALA A 47 7.45 -3.37 14.82
CA ALA A 47 7.17 -4.53 13.96
C ALA A 47 6.05 -5.40 14.55
N ARG A 48 6.15 -5.73 15.84
CA ARG A 48 5.10 -6.49 16.55
C ARG A 48 3.76 -5.76 16.56
N ALA A 49 3.76 -4.46 16.80
CA ALA A 49 2.53 -3.67 16.85
C ALA A 49 1.91 -3.45 15.46
N ALA A 50 2.72 -3.41 14.41
CA ALA A 50 2.30 -3.28 13.03
C ALA A 50 1.95 -4.63 12.37
N GLY A 51 2.33 -5.75 12.99
CA GLY A 51 2.10 -7.10 12.46
C GLY A 51 3.00 -7.45 11.26
N VAL A 52 4.20 -6.86 11.20
CA VAL A 52 5.22 -7.10 10.17
C VAL A 52 6.50 -7.66 10.80
N SER A 53 7.39 -8.25 10.01
CA SER A 53 8.71 -8.65 10.53
C SER A 53 9.62 -7.43 10.76
N VAL A 54 10.69 -7.61 11.52
CA VAL A 54 11.69 -6.54 11.67
C VAL A 54 12.41 -6.31 10.35
N ASP A 55 12.67 -7.37 9.59
CA ASP A 55 13.27 -7.30 8.26
C ASP A 55 12.42 -6.45 7.32
N ASP A 56 11.09 -6.67 7.28
CA ASP A 56 10.16 -5.84 6.48
C ASP A 56 10.16 -4.35 6.88
N LEU A 57 10.57 -4.02 8.10
CA LEU A 57 10.56 -2.67 8.64
C LEU A 57 11.89 -1.93 8.40
N VAL A 58 12.97 -2.68 8.14
CA VAL A 58 14.33 -2.15 7.93
C VAL A 58 14.74 -2.23 6.47
N ASP A 59 14.21 -3.21 5.72
CA ASP A 59 14.45 -3.32 4.29
C ASP A 59 13.80 -2.15 3.54
N ASP A 60 14.56 -1.59 2.60
CA ASP A 60 14.00 -0.66 1.64
C ASP A 60 12.88 -1.35 0.88
N LEU A 61 11.71 -0.71 0.83
CA LEU A 61 10.61 -1.19 0.00
C LEU A 61 11.16 -1.42 -1.42
N PRO A 62 11.14 -2.64 -1.96
CA PRO A 62 11.90 -3.00 -3.16
C PRO A 62 11.50 -2.21 -4.43
N LEU A 63 10.37 -1.49 -4.40
CA LEU A 63 9.90 -0.58 -5.46
C LEU A 63 10.32 0.90 -5.27
N LEU A 64 10.86 1.27 -4.12
CA LEU A 64 11.29 2.64 -3.80
C LEU A 64 12.81 2.84 -3.84
N GLY A 65 13.59 1.76 -3.90
CA GLY A 65 15.05 1.82 -3.96
C GLY A 65 15.61 2.23 -5.33
N ASP A 66 14.89 1.96 -6.42
CA ASP A 66 15.26 2.37 -7.78
C ASP A 66 14.34 3.51 -8.29
N PRO A 67 14.87 4.72 -8.51
CA PRO A 67 14.10 5.86 -9.03
C PRO A 67 13.44 5.62 -10.39
N GLU A 68 14.06 4.83 -11.27
CA GLU A 68 13.54 4.58 -12.63
C GLU A 68 12.31 3.66 -12.57
N THR A 69 12.44 2.51 -11.90
CA THR A 69 11.30 1.61 -11.62
C THR A 69 10.16 2.35 -10.91
N ARG A 70 10.48 3.22 -9.95
CA ARG A 70 9.46 4.03 -9.27
C ARG A 70 8.69 4.94 -10.23
N ALA A 71 9.41 5.67 -11.10
CA ALA A 71 8.80 6.58 -12.07
C ALA A 71 7.90 5.84 -13.07
N ASP A 72 8.31 4.65 -13.49
CA ASP A 72 7.53 3.80 -14.38
C ASP A 72 6.21 3.35 -13.72
N VAL A 73 6.27 2.87 -12.48
CA VAL A 73 5.08 2.47 -11.73
C VAL A 73 4.18 3.68 -11.43
N GLU A 74 4.75 4.84 -11.11
CA GLU A 74 3.98 6.10 -10.96
C GLU A 74 3.25 6.45 -12.25
N THR A 75 3.93 6.36 -13.40
CA THR A 75 3.33 6.63 -14.70
C THR A 75 2.21 5.65 -15.03
N GLU A 76 2.44 4.36 -14.81
CA GLU A 76 1.46 3.30 -15.09
C GLU A 76 0.22 3.40 -14.19
N MET A 77 0.42 3.60 -12.89
CA MET A 77 -0.66 3.54 -11.89
C MET A 77 -1.36 4.88 -11.69
N LEU A 78 -0.66 6.00 -11.84
CA LEU A 78 -1.10 7.33 -11.41
C LEU A 78 -1.23 8.34 -12.57
N TRP A 79 -1.35 7.87 -13.82
CA TRP A 79 -1.46 8.73 -15.01
C TRP A 79 -2.59 9.78 -14.93
N ASP A 80 -3.67 9.50 -14.20
CA ASP A 80 -4.81 10.42 -14.02
C ASP A 80 -4.66 11.36 -12.81
N ARG A 81 -3.57 11.23 -12.05
CA ARG A 81 -3.26 12.01 -10.83
C ARG A 81 -4.36 11.93 -9.77
N LEU A 82 -5.18 10.88 -9.76
CA LEU A 82 -6.20 10.68 -8.73
C LEU A 82 -5.59 10.54 -7.33
N TYR A 83 -4.36 10.02 -7.26
CA TYR A 83 -3.58 9.91 -6.05
C TYR A 83 -2.29 10.74 -6.17
N PRO A 84 -1.86 11.46 -5.12
CA PRO A 84 -0.66 12.30 -5.15
C PRO A 84 0.67 11.56 -5.36
N GLY A 85 0.71 10.24 -5.20
CA GLY A 85 1.92 9.43 -5.32
C GLY A 85 1.68 7.97 -4.91
N LEU A 86 2.68 7.09 -5.11
CA LEU A 86 2.52 5.64 -4.86
C LEU A 86 2.16 5.32 -3.42
N ILE A 87 2.70 6.04 -2.45
CA ILE A 87 2.38 5.84 -1.03
C ILE A 87 0.89 6.11 -0.77
N ALA A 88 0.35 7.20 -1.33
CA ALA A 88 -1.07 7.53 -1.18
C ALA A 88 -1.97 6.50 -1.87
N PHE A 89 -1.56 6.02 -3.05
CA PHE A 89 -2.26 4.95 -3.76
C PHE A 89 -2.22 3.62 -3.00
N ALA A 90 -1.06 3.23 -2.47
CA ALA A 90 -0.90 2.03 -1.65
C ALA A 90 -1.75 2.10 -0.37
N ALA A 91 -1.80 3.27 0.28
CA ALA A 91 -2.68 3.49 1.43
C ALA A 91 -4.17 3.34 1.06
N ALA A 92 -4.58 3.85 -0.10
CA ALA A 92 -5.95 3.70 -0.59
C ALA A 92 -6.29 2.23 -0.94
N LEU A 93 -5.33 1.49 -1.53
CA LEU A 93 -5.46 0.05 -1.78
C LEU A 93 -5.58 -0.74 -0.47
N ALA A 94 -4.75 -0.44 0.52
CA ALA A 94 -4.81 -1.06 1.84
C ALA A 94 -6.14 -0.73 2.56
N GLY A 95 -6.67 0.48 2.34
CA GLY A 95 -8.00 0.89 2.78
C GLY A 95 -9.17 0.28 1.99
N ARG A 96 -8.89 -0.51 0.94
CA ARG A 96 -9.89 -1.10 0.04
C ARG A 96 -10.81 -0.07 -0.62
N GLU A 97 -10.27 1.11 -0.91
CA GLU A 97 -11.04 2.15 -1.61
C GLU A 97 -11.43 1.66 -3.02
N PRO A 98 -12.73 1.69 -3.39
CA PRO A 98 -13.18 1.13 -4.66
C PRO A 98 -12.48 1.71 -5.90
N ALA A 99 -12.16 3.01 -5.89
CA ALA A 99 -11.45 3.64 -7.01
C ALA A 99 -10.00 3.14 -7.13
N ALA A 100 -9.30 2.97 -6.01
CA ALA A 100 -7.93 2.43 -6.00
C ALA A 100 -7.90 0.98 -6.49
N VAL A 101 -8.81 0.15 -5.97
CA VAL A 101 -8.94 -1.24 -6.40
C VAL A 101 -9.26 -1.34 -7.89
N ALA A 102 -10.19 -0.52 -8.39
CA ALA A 102 -10.50 -0.47 -9.81
C ALA A 102 -9.29 -0.03 -10.66
N ARG A 103 -8.48 0.92 -10.20
CA ARG A 103 -7.24 1.31 -10.88
C ARG A 103 -6.25 0.15 -10.96
N LEU A 104 -6.03 -0.57 -9.86
CA LEU A 104 -5.17 -1.75 -9.87
C LEU A 104 -5.68 -2.82 -10.85
N VAL A 105 -6.98 -3.09 -10.86
CA VAL A 105 -7.61 -4.04 -11.79
C VAL A 105 -7.56 -3.55 -13.24
N GLN A 106 -7.69 -2.24 -13.47
CA GLN A 106 -7.57 -1.65 -14.80
C GLN A 106 -6.19 -1.95 -15.37
N VAL A 107 -5.15 -1.66 -14.60
CA VAL A 107 -3.74 -1.79 -15.02
C VAL A 107 -3.30 -3.26 -15.08
N ARG A 108 -3.49 -4.02 -14.01
CA ARG A 108 -2.94 -5.39 -13.87
C ARG A 108 -3.94 -6.51 -14.17
N GLY A 109 -5.20 -6.18 -14.46
CA GLY A 109 -6.27 -7.16 -14.63
C GLY A 109 -6.71 -7.79 -13.30
N MET A 110 -7.78 -8.60 -13.33
CA MET A 110 -8.33 -9.21 -12.11
C MET A 110 -7.36 -10.19 -11.44
N TYR A 111 -6.68 -11.04 -12.21
CA TYR A 111 -5.72 -12.01 -11.65
C TYR A 111 -4.48 -11.33 -11.05
N GLY A 112 -3.91 -10.35 -11.76
CA GLY A 112 -2.77 -9.57 -11.25
C GLY A 112 -3.15 -8.79 -9.98
N ALA A 113 -4.33 -8.17 -9.97
CA ALA A 113 -4.85 -7.52 -8.77
C ALA A 113 -5.08 -8.53 -7.63
N ALA A 114 -5.58 -9.73 -7.92
CA ALA A 114 -5.82 -10.77 -6.92
C ALA A 114 -4.52 -11.32 -6.32
N ALA A 115 -3.41 -11.35 -7.09
CA ALA A 115 -2.10 -11.69 -6.55
C ALA A 115 -1.63 -10.67 -5.48
N VAL A 116 -2.03 -9.40 -5.60
CA VAL A 116 -1.66 -8.34 -4.65
C VAL A 116 -2.64 -8.26 -3.47
N LEU A 117 -3.93 -8.31 -3.76
CA LEU A 117 -5.01 -7.97 -2.82
C LEU A 117 -5.82 -9.18 -2.35
N GLY A 118 -5.53 -10.36 -2.88
CA GLY A 118 -6.17 -11.63 -2.55
C GLY A 118 -7.62 -11.76 -3.04
N GLU A 119 -8.36 -12.64 -2.38
CA GLU A 119 -9.77 -12.97 -2.65
C GLU A 119 -10.72 -11.77 -2.62
N SER A 120 -10.34 -10.70 -1.93
CA SER A 120 -11.12 -9.45 -1.87
C SER A 120 -11.40 -8.85 -3.24
N ILE A 121 -10.54 -9.09 -4.25
CA ILE A 121 -10.77 -8.64 -5.63
C ILE A 121 -12.03 -9.30 -6.22
N TRP A 122 -12.29 -10.55 -5.89
CA TRP A 122 -13.42 -11.30 -6.44
C TRP A 122 -14.68 -11.03 -5.64
N ASN A 123 -14.57 -11.06 -4.31
CA ASN A 123 -15.71 -10.82 -3.41
C ASN A 123 -16.21 -9.38 -3.48
N GLY A 124 -15.33 -8.41 -3.80
CA GLY A 124 -15.65 -6.99 -3.87
C GLY A 124 -16.01 -6.47 -5.26
N PHE A 125 -16.10 -7.32 -6.29
CA PHE A 125 -16.22 -6.88 -7.69
C PHE A 125 -17.39 -5.91 -7.91
N ASP A 126 -18.57 -6.20 -7.37
CA ASP A 126 -19.74 -5.31 -7.49
C ASP A 126 -19.50 -3.90 -6.93
N GLY A 127 -18.68 -3.79 -5.88
CA GLY A 127 -18.37 -2.51 -5.23
C GLY A 127 -17.45 -1.61 -6.04
N TYR A 128 -16.50 -2.18 -6.78
CA TYR A 128 -15.52 -1.39 -7.53
C TYR A 128 -15.75 -1.38 -9.05
N LYS A 129 -16.52 -2.31 -9.63
CA LYS A 129 -16.69 -2.41 -11.09
C LYS A 129 -17.24 -1.13 -11.74
N ARG A 130 -17.99 -0.31 -11.00
CA ARG A 130 -18.50 0.98 -11.47
C ARG A 130 -17.41 2.01 -11.79
N PHE A 131 -16.22 1.86 -11.21
CA PHE A 131 -15.06 2.73 -11.46
C PHE A 131 -14.20 2.23 -12.62
N LEU A 132 -14.44 1.01 -13.12
CA LEU A 132 -13.75 0.50 -14.30
C LEU A 132 -14.29 1.15 -15.58
N PRO A 133 -13.42 1.42 -16.58
CA PRO A 133 -13.84 1.80 -17.92
C PRO A 133 -14.80 0.77 -18.53
N PRO A 134 -15.76 1.17 -19.39
CA PRO A 134 -16.81 0.26 -19.88
C PRO A 134 -16.30 -1.02 -20.56
N VAL A 135 -15.22 -0.94 -21.35
CA VAL A 135 -14.61 -2.11 -22.00
C VAL A 135 -14.06 -3.07 -20.95
N ARG A 136 -13.19 -2.56 -20.07
CA ARG A 136 -12.56 -3.33 -19.00
C ARG A 136 -13.58 -3.96 -18.03
N ARG A 137 -14.64 -3.22 -17.71
CA ARG A 137 -15.75 -3.72 -16.87
C ARG A 137 -16.40 -4.96 -17.47
N ARG A 138 -16.68 -4.95 -18.78
CA ARG A 138 -17.29 -6.10 -19.48
C ARG A 138 -16.37 -7.31 -19.49
N GLU A 139 -15.08 -7.11 -19.73
CA GLU A 139 -14.07 -8.18 -19.64
C GLU A 139 -14.02 -8.79 -18.24
N CYS A 140 -13.91 -7.96 -17.22
CA CYS A 140 -13.84 -8.39 -15.83
C CYS A 140 -15.14 -9.07 -15.38
N GLN A 141 -16.31 -8.60 -15.84
CA GLN A 141 -17.60 -9.23 -15.55
C GLN A 141 -17.62 -10.69 -16.04
N ARG A 142 -17.14 -10.96 -17.26
CA ARG A 142 -17.04 -12.34 -17.78
C ARG A 142 -16.14 -13.22 -16.91
N LEU A 143 -14.98 -12.70 -16.50
CA LEU A 143 -14.06 -13.45 -15.64
C LEU A 143 -14.67 -13.74 -14.26
N TRP A 144 -15.39 -12.76 -13.72
CA TRP A 144 -16.08 -12.91 -12.45
C TRP A 144 -17.22 -13.94 -12.55
N ASP A 145 -18.06 -13.86 -13.59
CA ASP A 145 -19.15 -14.82 -13.82
C ASP A 145 -18.63 -16.26 -13.99
N LEU A 146 -17.53 -16.43 -14.73
CA LEU A 146 -16.87 -17.73 -14.92
C LEU A 146 -16.37 -18.32 -13.60
N ARG A 147 -15.83 -17.48 -12.72
CA ARG A 147 -15.33 -17.90 -11.41
C ARG A 147 -16.47 -18.29 -10.44
N GLN A 148 -17.61 -17.61 -10.52
CA GLN A 148 -18.79 -17.93 -9.71
C GLN A 148 -19.54 -19.17 -10.23
N SER A 149 -19.31 -19.54 -11.49
CA SER A 149 -19.92 -20.71 -12.09
C SER A 149 -19.29 -21.99 -11.50
N PRO A 150 -20.10 -22.99 -11.08
CA PRO A 150 -19.56 -24.27 -10.66
C PRO A 150 -18.78 -24.93 -11.81
N PRO A 151 -17.76 -25.75 -11.52
CA PRO A 151 -17.05 -26.50 -12.56
C PRO A 151 -18.08 -27.33 -13.32
N ARG A 152 -18.09 -27.19 -14.65
CA ARG A 152 -18.88 -28.04 -15.52
C ARG A 152 -18.24 -29.44 -15.47
N ASN A 153 -18.85 -30.34 -14.70
CA ASN A 153 -18.59 -31.77 -14.77
C ASN A 153 -19.03 -32.32 -16.13
#